data_AF-A0A0T6AEG6-F1
#
_entry.id   AF-A0A0T6AEG6-F1
#
_cell.length_a   1.000
_cell.length_b   1.000
_cell.length_c   1.000
_cell.angle_alpha   90.00
_cell.angle_beta   90.00
_cell.angle_gamma   90.00
#
_symmetry.space_group_name_H-M   'P 1'
#
loop_
_entity.id
_entity.type
_entity.pdbx_description
1 polymer ?
#
loop_
_entity_poly.entity_id
_entity_poly.type
_entity_poly.pdbx_seq_one_letter_code
_entity_poly.pdbx_strand_id
1 'polypeptide(L)'
;MARGKITREQYRTIEERLNPFPGGNTNPILISLLHHHPLQFRRIDPEMRRFHIKTLGPSLRKFIGSAYERMDGLGNAQEFIRFCDSHGVKVILHGHKHIPIAGKIPEPLVENRPILIFGCGSSVGKHTYIYRKLFNVDYEISMNEIVLDFQTHLLSGRLMAETCYDKGLATMKTHHGFVSRSAIGP
;
A
#
# COMPACT_ATOMS: atom_id res chain seq x y z
N MET A 1 -18.35 -5.61 -10.43
CA MET A 1 -16.94 -5.39 -10.03
C MET A 1 -16.40 -4.21 -10.83
N ALA A 2 -16.00 -3.14 -10.15
CA ALA A 2 -15.51 -1.93 -10.81
C ALA A 2 -13.98 -1.98 -10.90
N ARG A 3 -13.45 -2.20 -12.09
CA ARG A 3 -12.03 -1.96 -12.37
C ARG A 3 -11.86 -0.47 -12.64
N GLY A 4 -11.51 0.29 -11.61
CA GLY A 4 -11.12 1.68 -11.78
C GLY A 4 -9.96 1.80 -12.78
N LYS A 5 -9.93 2.87 -13.54
CA LYS A 5 -8.83 3.28 -14.42
C LYS A 5 -8.64 4.78 -14.30
N ILE A 6 -7.41 5.23 -14.48
CA ILE A 6 -7.10 6.66 -14.57
C ILE A 6 -7.02 7.02 -16.05
N THR A 7 -7.82 7.96 -16.50
CA THR A 7 -7.84 8.40 -17.90
C THR A 7 -6.67 9.35 -18.20
N ARG A 8 -6.35 9.53 -19.48
CA ARG A 8 -5.33 10.50 -19.91
C ARG A 8 -5.66 11.93 -19.48
N GLU A 9 -6.93 12.31 -19.51
CA GLU A 9 -7.39 13.63 -19.08
C GLU A 9 -7.17 13.83 -17.57
N GLN A 10 -7.42 12.79 -16.77
CA GLN A 10 -7.14 12.85 -15.33
C GLN A 10 -5.65 13.02 -15.04
N TYR A 11 -4.78 12.30 -15.77
CA TYR A 11 -3.32 12.51 -15.65
C TYR A 11 -2.95 13.95 -16.02
N ARG A 12 -3.44 14.47 -17.15
CA ARG A 12 -3.18 15.84 -17.59
C ARG A 12 -3.61 16.88 -16.53
N THR A 13 -4.79 16.73 -15.95
CA THR A 13 -5.27 17.62 -14.89
C THR A 13 -4.39 17.57 -13.63
N ILE A 14 -3.81 16.41 -13.30
CA ILE A 14 -2.85 16.31 -12.19
C ILE A 14 -1.55 17.04 -12.55
N GLU A 15 -1.00 16.83 -13.75
CA GLU A 15 0.21 17.49 -14.23
C GLU A 15 0.08 19.02 -14.23
N GLU A 16 -1.05 19.53 -14.73
CA GLU A 16 -1.36 20.96 -14.73
C GLU A 16 -1.31 21.57 -13.32
N ARG A 17 -1.67 20.79 -12.28
CA ARG A 17 -1.64 21.22 -10.87
C ARG A 17 -0.28 21.03 -10.20
N LEU A 18 0.57 20.14 -10.73
CA LEU A 18 1.93 19.95 -10.25
C LEU A 18 2.86 21.08 -10.73
N ASN A 19 2.47 21.81 -11.78
CA ASN A 19 3.21 23.00 -12.21
C ASN A 19 3.23 24.04 -11.07
N PRO A 20 4.42 24.48 -10.64
CA PRO A 20 4.54 25.41 -9.53
C PRO A 20 3.88 26.75 -9.88
N PHE A 21 3.02 27.24 -8.98
CA PHE A 21 2.58 28.64 -9.03
C PHE A 21 3.77 29.58 -8.80
N PRO A 22 3.75 30.81 -9.34
CA PRO A 22 4.76 31.82 -9.01
C PRO A 22 4.87 32.00 -7.49
N GLY A 23 6.05 31.76 -6.93
CA GLY A 23 6.32 31.82 -5.48
C GLY A 23 6.00 30.53 -4.69
N GLY A 24 5.56 29.45 -5.34
CA GLY A 24 5.34 28.14 -4.73
C GLY A 24 6.63 27.34 -4.50
N ASN A 25 6.56 26.32 -3.63
CA ASN A 25 7.67 25.37 -3.44
C ASN A 25 7.94 24.63 -4.77
N THR A 26 9.16 24.74 -5.27
CA THR A 26 9.61 24.12 -6.53
C THR A 26 9.91 22.63 -6.40
N ASN A 27 10.00 22.08 -5.18
CA ASN A 27 10.31 20.68 -4.93
C ASN A 27 9.46 20.08 -3.79
N PRO A 28 8.14 19.90 -3.99
CA PRO A 28 7.28 19.28 -2.97
C PRO A 28 7.54 17.77 -2.84
N ILE A 29 7.34 17.23 -1.64
CA ILE A 29 7.25 15.77 -1.45
C ILE A 29 5.89 15.31 -1.95
N LEU A 30 5.88 14.55 -3.05
CA LEU A 30 4.65 14.05 -3.63
C LEU A 30 4.26 12.68 -3.06
N ILE A 31 3.01 12.58 -2.61
CA ILE A 31 2.36 11.37 -2.12
C ILE A 31 1.12 11.12 -2.97
N SER A 32 1.01 9.92 -3.54
CA SER A 32 -0.14 9.52 -4.34
C SER A 32 -1.12 8.70 -3.50
N LEU A 33 -2.41 9.04 -3.59
CA LEU A 33 -3.51 8.37 -2.89
C LEU A 33 -4.41 7.68 -3.92
N LEU A 34 -4.53 6.35 -3.84
CA LEU A 34 -5.28 5.56 -4.81
C LEU A 34 -6.22 4.56 -4.11
N HIS A 35 -7.50 4.49 -4.45
CA HIS A 35 -8.37 3.50 -3.82
C HIS A 35 -7.99 2.06 -4.22
N HIS A 36 -7.84 1.78 -5.52
CA HIS A 36 -7.53 0.43 -6.02
C HIS A 36 -6.05 0.07 -5.84
N HIS A 37 -5.76 -1.22 -5.70
CA HIS A 37 -4.38 -1.68 -5.53
C HIS A 37 -3.60 -1.58 -6.87
N PRO A 38 -2.44 -0.91 -6.91
CA PRO A 38 -1.65 -0.72 -8.13
C PRO A 38 -0.60 -1.83 -8.37
N LEU A 39 -0.46 -2.81 -7.47
CA LEU A 39 0.45 -3.94 -7.66
C LEU A 39 -0.31 -5.26 -7.77
N GLN A 40 0.34 -6.25 -8.35
CA GLN A 40 -0.09 -7.64 -8.20
C GLN A 40 0.51 -8.19 -6.90
N PHE A 41 -0.25 -8.97 -6.14
CA PHE A 41 0.20 -9.48 -4.84
C PHE A 41 1.49 -10.30 -4.96
N ARG A 42 1.66 -11.06 -6.05
CA ARG A 42 2.91 -11.79 -6.35
C ARG A 42 4.16 -10.91 -6.46
N ARG A 43 3.99 -9.61 -6.74
CA ARG A 43 5.06 -8.63 -6.91
C ARG A 43 5.33 -7.82 -5.64
N ILE A 44 4.65 -8.12 -4.53
CA ILE A 44 4.97 -7.51 -3.24
C ILE A 44 6.29 -8.07 -2.71
N ASP A 45 6.96 -7.28 -1.87
CA ASP A 45 8.15 -7.66 -1.13
C ASP A 45 8.08 -9.11 -0.58
N PRO A 46 9.12 -9.95 -0.77
CA PRO A 46 9.13 -11.34 -0.34
C PRO A 46 8.90 -11.55 1.16
N GLU A 47 9.39 -10.65 2.01
CA GLU A 47 9.19 -10.71 3.46
C GLU A 47 7.75 -10.40 3.83
N MET A 48 7.16 -9.37 3.24
CA MET A 48 5.72 -9.12 3.37
C MET A 48 4.88 -10.30 2.88
N ARG A 49 5.28 -10.93 1.77
CA ARG A 49 4.60 -12.12 1.28
C ARG A 49 4.72 -13.28 2.29
N ARG A 50 5.89 -13.47 2.91
CA ARG A 50 6.08 -14.47 3.99
C ARG A 50 5.22 -14.14 5.21
N PHE A 51 5.20 -12.87 5.64
CA PHE A 51 4.33 -12.39 6.71
C PHE A 51 2.88 -12.77 6.39
N HIS A 52 2.36 -12.35 5.24
CA HIS A 52 1.00 -12.70 4.82
C HIS A 52 0.75 -14.20 4.71
N ILE A 53 1.70 -15.02 4.22
CA ILE A 53 1.52 -16.47 4.17
C ILE A 53 1.48 -17.10 5.57
N LYS A 54 2.35 -16.65 6.48
CA LYS A 54 2.40 -17.11 7.88
C LYS A 54 1.12 -16.70 8.62
N THR A 55 0.70 -15.47 8.38
CA THR A 55 -0.43 -14.79 8.96
C THR A 55 -1.76 -15.34 8.44
N LEU A 56 -1.93 -15.45 7.12
CA LEU A 56 -3.17 -15.86 6.42
C LEU A 56 -3.22 -17.36 6.10
N GLY A 57 -2.23 -18.12 6.58
CA GLY A 57 -2.18 -19.56 6.48
C GLY A 57 -2.17 -20.13 5.05
N PRO A 58 -2.35 -21.45 4.92
CA PRO A 58 -2.33 -22.18 3.63
C PRO A 58 -3.42 -21.73 2.65
N SER A 59 -4.54 -21.23 3.15
CA SER A 59 -5.69 -20.82 2.34
C SER A 59 -5.41 -19.59 1.46
N LEU A 60 -4.43 -18.75 1.83
CA LEU A 60 -3.95 -17.65 0.98
C LEU A 60 -3.43 -18.16 -0.37
N ARG A 61 -2.75 -19.32 -0.39
CA ARG A 61 -2.25 -19.93 -1.64
C ARG A 61 -3.37 -20.30 -2.61
N LYS A 62 -4.55 -20.66 -2.10
CA LYS A 62 -5.74 -20.94 -2.93
C LYS A 62 -6.40 -19.65 -3.45
N PHE A 63 -6.31 -18.55 -2.70
CA PHE A 63 -6.92 -17.26 -3.05
C PHE A 63 -6.03 -16.34 -3.91
N ILE A 64 -4.70 -16.50 -3.91
CA ILE A 64 -3.77 -15.87 -4.89
C ILE A 64 -3.86 -16.57 -6.28
N GLY A 65 -5.00 -17.19 -6.58
CA GLY A 65 -5.37 -17.60 -7.92
C GLY A 65 -5.58 -16.39 -8.82
N SER A 66 -5.42 -16.58 -10.13
CA SER A 66 -5.50 -15.53 -11.15
C SER A 66 -6.78 -14.68 -11.08
N ALA A 67 -7.88 -15.20 -10.53
CA ALA A 67 -9.15 -14.48 -10.39
C ALA A 67 -9.09 -13.28 -9.42
N TYR A 68 -8.52 -13.44 -8.22
CA TYR A 68 -8.46 -12.35 -7.23
C TYR A 68 -7.43 -11.25 -7.59
N GLU A 69 -6.36 -11.62 -8.30
CA GLU A 69 -5.40 -10.67 -8.87
C GLU A 69 -6.02 -9.89 -10.05
N ARG A 70 -6.89 -10.53 -10.83
CA ARG A 70 -7.53 -9.89 -11.99
C ARG A 70 -8.72 -9.02 -11.60
N MET A 71 -9.52 -9.36 -10.60
CA MET A 71 -10.83 -8.72 -10.43
C MET A 71 -10.81 -7.32 -9.79
N ASP A 72 -9.79 -6.99 -8.98
CA ASP A 72 -9.82 -5.82 -8.08
C ASP A 72 -8.57 -4.89 -8.15
N GLY A 73 -7.76 -5.03 -9.21
CA GLY A 73 -6.59 -4.16 -9.45
C GLY A 73 -6.94 -2.92 -10.28
N LEU A 74 -6.11 -1.87 -10.17
CA LEU A 74 -6.19 -0.71 -11.07
C LEU A 74 -5.98 -1.17 -12.52
N GLY A 75 -6.94 -0.89 -13.41
CA GLY A 75 -6.95 -1.45 -14.76
C GLY A 75 -5.77 -1.00 -15.63
N ASN A 76 -5.15 0.13 -15.31
CA ASN A 76 -3.92 0.64 -15.93
C ASN A 76 -2.81 0.90 -14.88
N ALA A 77 -2.66 -0.02 -13.93
CA ALA A 77 -1.69 0.06 -12.84
C ALA A 77 -0.25 0.41 -13.27
N GLN A 78 0.25 -0.16 -14.37
CA GLN A 78 1.60 0.13 -14.84
C GLN A 78 1.77 1.57 -15.33
N GLU A 79 0.76 2.12 -16.00
CA GLU A 79 0.78 3.53 -16.42
C GLU A 79 0.81 4.45 -15.21
N PHE A 80 0.02 4.13 -14.18
CA PHE A 80 0.02 4.88 -12.93
C PHE A 80 1.37 4.84 -12.20
N ILE A 81 2.01 3.67 -12.14
CA ILE A 81 3.34 3.55 -11.52
C ILE A 81 4.36 4.37 -12.30
N ARG A 82 4.37 4.29 -13.64
CA ARG A 82 5.27 5.10 -14.49
C ARG A 82 5.03 6.60 -14.29
N PHE A 83 3.76 7.02 -14.21
CA PHE A 83 3.40 8.40 -13.90
C PHE A 83 3.96 8.85 -12.54
N CYS A 84 3.86 8.00 -11.52
CA CYS A 84 4.40 8.30 -10.20
C CYS A 84 5.93 8.42 -10.24
N ASP A 85 6.61 7.52 -10.95
CA ASP A 85 8.07 7.54 -11.08
C ASP A 85 8.56 8.78 -11.82
N SER A 86 7.93 9.14 -12.95
CA SER A 86 8.32 10.30 -13.77
C SER A 86 8.13 11.63 -13.04
N HIS A 87 7.16 11.72 -12.13
CA HIS A 87 6.90 12.92 -11.33
C HIS A 87 7.60 12.90 -9.97
N GLY A 88 8.39 11.88 -9.68
CA GLY A 88 9.18 11.81 -8.46
C GLY A 88 8.38 11.55 -7.18
N VAL A 89 7.20 10.95 -7.29
CA VAL A 89 6.37 10.51 -6.16
C VAL A 89 7.18 9.59 -5.25
N LYS A 90 7.12 9.84 -3.93
CA LYS A 90 7.87 9.07 -2.93
C LYS A 90 7.06 7.96 -2.28
N VAL A 91 5.75 8.16 -2.17
CA VAL A 91 4.81 7.25 -1.50
C VAL A 91 3.56 7.04 -2.34
N ILE A 92 3.11 5.79 -2.41
CA ILE A 92 1.79 5.42 -2.88
C ILE A 92 1.00 4.83 -1.71
N LEU A 93 -0.11 5.46 -1.36
CA LEU A 93 -1.07 4.98 -0.38
C LEU A 93 -2.25 4.37 -1.12
N HIS A 94 -2.65 3.16 -0.74
CA HIS A 94 -3.82 2.53 -1.34
C HIS A 94 -4.76 1.79 -0.39
N GLY A 95 -5.95 1.47 -0.90
CA GLY A 95 -7.00 0.77 -0.17
C GLY A 95 -7.59 -0.42 -0.93
N HIS A 96 -8.91 -0.56 -0.81
CA HIS A 96 -9.80 -1.51 -1.50
C HIS A 96 -9.67 -2.99 -1.09
N LYS A 97 -8.47 -3.57 -1.15
CA LYS A 97 -8.31 -5.02 -0.87
C LYS A 97 -8.43 -5.38 0.61
N HIS A 98 -8.42 -4.38 1.50
CA HIS A 98 -8.41 -4.59 2.94
C HIS A 98 -7.25 -5.49 3.40
N ILE A 99 -6.16 -5.55 2.64
CA ILE A 99 -4.92 -6.26 2.95
C ILE A 99 -3.89 -5.19 3.35
N PRO A 100 -3.31 -5.26 4.55
CA PRO A 100 -2.28 -4.33 4.94
C PRO A 100 -0.98 -4.60 4.18
N ILE A 101 -0.40 -3.59 3.55
CA ILE A 101 0.84 -3.72 2.75
C ILE A 101 1.81 -2.63 3.20
N ALA A 102 3.09 -2.95 3.32
CA ALA A 102 4.16 -1.98 3.49
C ALA A 102 5.35 -2.47 2.68
N GLY A 103 5.93 -1.64 1.82
CA GLY A 103 6.97 -2.13 0.92
C GLY A 103 7.51 -1.09 -0.04
N LYS A 104 8.15 -1.59 -1.10
CA LYS A 104 8.64 -0.81 -2.23
C LYS A 104 7.98 -1.31 -3.51
N ILE A 105 7.76 -0.41 -4.46
CA ILE A 105 7.47 -0.81 -5.83
C ILE A 105 8.71 -1.55 -6.38
N PRO A 106 8.57 -2.74 -6.99
CA PRO A 106 9.70 -3.50 -7.52
C PRO A 106 10.46 -2.74 -8.61
N GLU A 107 11.79 -2.86 -8.62
CA GLU A 107 12.69 -2.21 -9.58
C GLU A 107 12.31 -2.39 -11.06
N PRO A 108 11.78 -3.54 -11.54
CA PRO A 108 11.34 -3.63 -12.94
C PRO A 108 10.15 -2.72 -13.32
N LEU A 109 9.56 -2.00 -12.35
CA LEU A 109 8.44 -1.08 -12.56
C LEU A 109 8.80 0.38 -12.27
N VAL A 110 9.99 0.66 -11.72
CA VAL A 110 10.47 2.01 -11.40
C VAL A 110 11.90 2.16 -11.87
N GLU A 111 12.19 3.20 -12.65
CA GLU A 111 13.50 3.38 -13.28
C GLU A 111 14.35 4.39 -12.51
N ASN A 112 13.71 5.41 -11.93
CA ASN A 112 14.42 6.57 -11.40
C ASN A 112 14.74 6.44 -9.91
N ARG A 113 13.75 6.03 -9.10
CA ARG A 113 13.88 6.01 -7.64
C ARG A 113 12.97 4.98 -6.97
N PRO A 114 13.33 4.49 -5.77
CA PRO A 114 12.42 3.66 -4.99
C PRO A 114 11.17 4.43 -4.57
N ILE A 115 9.99 3.90 -4.89
CA ILE A 115 8.70 4.40 -4.43
C ILE A 115 8.20 3.48 -3.31
N LEU A 116 7.89 4.03 -2.14
CA LEU A 116 7.27 3.25 -1.06
C LEU A 116 5.79 3.03 -1.36
N ILE A 117 5.27 1.86 -1.01
CA ILE A 117 3.84 1.56 -1.13
C ILE A 117 3.28 1.07 0.20
N PHE A 118 2.17 1.67 0.61
CA PHE A 118 1.44 1.29 1.80
C PHE A 118 -0.05 1.03 1.50
N GLY A 119 -0.54 -0.11 1.94
CA GLY A 119 -1.95 -0.48 1.93
C GLY A 119 -2.49 -0.43 3.35
N CYS A 120 -3.50 0.41 3.61
CA CYS A 120 -3.96 0.68 4.98
C CYS A 120 -4.79 -0.45 5.62
N GLY A 121 -5.06 -1.54 4.91
CA GLY A 121 -5.90 -2.63 5.41
C GLY A 121 -7.35 -2.21 5.62
N SER A 122 -7.99 -2.65 6.71
CA SER A 122 -9.38 -2.30 7.05
C SER A 122 -9.44 -1.67 8.44
N SER A 123 -9.87 -0.41 8.52
CA SER A 123 -10.07 0.30 9.78
C SER A 123 -11.43 -0.01 10.44
N VAL A 124 -12.37 -0.61 9.70
CA VAL A 124 -13.74 -0.86 10.17
C VAL A 124 -13.96 -2.29 10.67
N GLY A 125 -12.93 -3.15 10.64
CA GLY A 125 -13.03 -4.58 10.98
C GLY A 125 -13.99 -5.40 10.11
N LYS A 126 -14.80 -4.77 9.24
CA LYS A 126 -16.00 -5.33 8.60
C LYS A 126 -15.73 -6.44 7.58
N HIS A 127 -14.48 -6.57 7.12
CA HIS A 127 -14.04 -7.65 6.22
C HIS A 127 -13.15 -8.69 6.89
N THR A 128 -12.98 -8.65 8.21
CA THR A 128 -12.46 -9.79 8.98
C THR A 128 -13.27 -11.04 8.75
N TYR A 129 -14.56 -10.95 8.44
CA TYR A 129 -15.37 -12.11 8.11
C TYR A 129 -14.80 -12.92 6.94
N ILE A 130 -14.27 -12.26 5.89
CA ILE A 130 -13.62 -12.95 4.77
C ILE A 130 -12.30 -13.57 5.26
N TYR A 131 -11.54 -12.88 6.11
CA TYR A 131 -10.30 -13.42 6.66
C TYR A 131 -10.50 -14.60 7.61
N ARG A 132 -11.45 -14.48 8.52
CA ARG A 132 -11.89 -15.54 9.42
C ARG A 132 -12.44 -16.73 8.63
N LYS A 133 -13.30 -16.49 7.64
CA LYS A 133 -13.92 -17.55 6.82
C LYS A 133 -12.92 -18.25 5.89
N LEU A 134 -11.98 -17.51 5.29
CA LEU A 134 -11.05 -18.06 4.31
C LEU A 134 -9.74 -18.54 4.93
N PHE A 135 -9.22 -17.81 5.90
CA PHE A 135 -7.87 -17.96 6.43
C PHE A 135 -7.85 -18.37 7.91
N ASN A 136 -9.00 -18.38 8.59
CA ASN A 136 -9.13 -18.64 10.02
C ASN A 136 -8.25 -17.69 10.87
N VAL A 137 -8.25 -16.41 10.49
CA VAL A 137 -7.50 -15.35 11.18
C VAL A 137 -8.40 -14.20 11.56
N ASP A 138 -8.32 -13.77 12.82
CA ASP A 138 -9.07 -12.66 13.38
C ASP A 138 -8.19 -11.41 13.44
N TYR A 139 -8.23 -10.57 12.40
CA TYR A 139 -7.56 -9.25 12.36
C TYR A 139 -8.52 -8.11 12.64
N GLU A 140 -8.72 -7.70 13.88
CA GLU A 140 -9.69 -6.64 14.14
C GLU A 140 -9.21 -5.27 13.66
N ILE A 141 -7.90 -4.98 13.79
CA ILE A 141 -7.34 -3.67 13.46
C ILE A 141 -5.95 -3.82 12.82
N SER A 142 -5.72 -3.08 11.72
CA SER A 142 -4.39 -2.86 11.16
C SER A 142 -4.14 -1.36 11.00
N MET A 143 -2.99 -0.88 11.45
CA MET A 143 -2.55 0.51 11.31
C MET A 143 -1.23 0.56 10.55
N ASN A 144 -1.13 1.43 9.55
CA ASN A 144 0.15 1.81 8.98
C ASN A 144 0.55 3.16 9.55
N GLU A 145 1.71 3.20 10.18
CA GLU A 145 2.39 4.44 10.57
C GLU A 145 3.31 4.85 9.42
N ILE A 146 3.22 6.09 8.95
CA ILE A 146 4.10 6.63 7.92
C ILE A 146 4.73 7.90 8.49
N VAL A 147 6.06 7.94 8.51
CA VAL A 147 6.84 9.02 9.10
C VAL A 147 7.65 9.69 8.00
N LEU A 148 7.44 11.00 7.85
CA LEU A 148 8.29 11.90 7.09
C LEU A 148 9.19 12.64 8.07
N ASP A 149 10.45 12.25 8.14
CA ASP A 149 11.45 12.90 8.98
C ASP A 149 12.28 13.87 8.13
N PHE A 150 12.06 15.16 8.37
CA PHE A 150 12.76 16.25 7.68
C PHE A 150 14.17 16.51 8.22
N GLN A 151 14.49 16.10 9.46
CA GLN A 151 15.83 16.25 10.00
C GLN A 151 16.78 15.23 9.38
N THR A 152 16.30 14.00 9.21
CA THR A 152 17.11 12.91 8.63
C THR A 152 16.86 12.70 7.13
N HIS A 153 15.93 13.46 6.53
CA HIS A 153 15.47 13.29 5.14
C HIS A 153 15.01 11.85 4.85
N LEU A 154 14.40 11.19 5.84
CA LEU A 154 13.95 9.81 5.75
C LEU A 154 12.43 9.73 5.72
N LEU A 155 11.95 8.92 4.79
CA LEU A 155 10.58 8.47 4.74
C LEU A 155 10.58 7.03 5.20
N SER A 156 9.80 6.74 6.22
CA SER A 156 9.60 5.37 6.71
C SER A 156 8.14 5.04 6.83
N GLY A 157 7.82 3.76 6.80
CA GLY A 157 6.52 3.31 7.24
C GLY A 157 6.57 1.94 7.88
N ARG A 158 5.65 1.72 8.79
CA ARG A 158 5.55 0.54 9.64
C ARG A 158 4.12 0.03 9.63
N LEU A 159 3.98 -1.28 9.43
CA LEU A 159 2.70 -1.96 9.61
C LEU A 159 2.60 -2.51 11.03
N MET A 160 1.53 -2.14 11.73
CA MET A 160 1.09 -2.74 12.98
C MET A 160 -0.24 -3.45 12.75
N ALA A 161 -0.36 -4.68 13.21
CA ALA A 161 -1.60 -5.44 13.13
C ALA A 161 -1.89 -6.11 14.48
N GLU A 162 -3.14 -6.02 14.91
CA GLU A 162 -3.62 -6.60 16.16
C GLU A 162 -4.60 -7.73 15.88
N THR A 163 -4.42 -8.83 16.60
CA THR A 163 -5.31 -9.99 16.56
C THR A 163 -6.09 -10.06 17.87
N CYS A 164 -7.42 -9.92 17.81
CA CYS A 164 -8.38 -10.09 18.92
C CYS A 164 -8.36 -9.04 20.06
N TYR A 165 -9.45 -8.29 20.23
CA TYR A 165 -9.88 -7.76 21.53
C TYR A 165 -10.68 -8.85 22.26
N ASP A 166 -10.04 -9.57 23.18
CA ASP A 166 -10.79 -10.43 24.09
C ASP A 166 -11.60 -9.56 25.06
N LYS A 167 -12.86 -9.95 25.30
CA LYS A 167 -13.92 -9.22 26.04
C LYS A 167 -13.49 -8.73 27.44
N GLY A 168 -12.70 -7.66 27.51
CA GLY A 168 -12.31 -6.97 28.74
C GLY A 168 -10.94 -7.32 29.32
N LEU A 169 -10.15 -8.20 28.68
CA LEU A 169 -8.74 -8.43 29.02
C LEU A 169 -7.92 -8.23 27.76
N ALA A 170 -7.37 -7.04 27.60
CA ALA A 170 -6.49 -6.71 26.49
C ALA A 170 -5.18 -7.49 26.61
N THR A 171 -5.15 -8.73 26.10
CA THR A 171 -3.87 -9.37 25.76
C THR A 171 -3.40 -8.76 24.45
N MET A 172 -2.73 -7.60 24.53
CA MET A 172 -2.04 -7.04 23.37
C MET A 172 -0.95 -8.01 22.92
N LYS A 173 -1.20 -8.74 21.84
CA LYS A 173 -0.13 -9.34 21.04
C LYS A 173 0.10 -8.45 19.83
N THR A 174 0.86 -7.37 20.03
CA THR A 174 1.29 -6.49 18.94
C THR A 174 2.32 -7.24 18.11
N HIS A 175 1.95 -7.66 16.91
CA HIS A 175 2.89 -8.20 15.93
C HIS A 175 3.31 -7.06 14.99
N HIS A 176 4.53 -6.56 15.16
CA HIS A 176 5.14 -5.64 14.21
C HIS A 176 5.47 -6.41 12.92
N GLY A 177 4.81 -6.07 11.83
CA GLY A 177 4.82 -6.90 10.62
C GLY A 177 5.96 -6.57 9.66
N PHE A 178 6.29 -5.29 9.50
CA PHE A 178 7.27 -4.85 8.49
C PHE A 178 7.61 -3.36 8.64
N VAL A 179 8.86 -2.99 8.32
CA VAL A 179 9.32 -1.59 8.25
C VAL A 179 9.95 -1.35 6.88
N SER A 180 9.45 -0.35 6.16
CA SER A 180 10.03 0.12 4.90
C SER A 180 10.65 1.50 5.09
N ARG A 181 11.80 1.75 4.46
CA ARG A 181 12.49 3.05 4.50
C ARG A 181 13.03 3.44 3.12
N SER A 182 12.97 4.72 2.81
CA SER A 182 13.57 5.34 1.64
C SER A 182 14.06 6.75 1.97
N ALA A 183 15.13 7.18 1.32
CA ALA A 183 15.55 8.57 1.38
C ALA A 183 14.53 9.45 0.62
N ILE A 184 14.20 10.61 1.20
CA ILE A 184 13.34 11.61 0.56
C ILE A 184 14.16 12.40 -0.48
N GLY A 185 15.50 12.34 -0.38
CA GLY A 185 16.43 13.18 -1.14
C GLY A 185 16.56 14.57 -0.51
N PRO A 186 17.57 15.36 -0.91
CA PRO A 186 17.57 16.81 -0.71
C PRO A 186 16.47 17.49 -1.54
#